data_AF-A0A1G3ARB1-F1
#
_entry.id   AF-A0A1G3ARB1-F1
#
_cell.length_a   1.000
_cell.length_b   1.000
_cell.length_c   1.000
_cell.angle_alpha   90.00
_cell.angle_beta   90.00
_cell.angle_gamma   90.00
#
_symmetry.space_group_name_H-M   'P 1'
#
loop_
_entity.id
_entity.type
_entity.pdbx_description
1 polymer ?
#
loop_
_entity_poly.entity_id
_entity_poly.type
_entity_poly.pdbx_seq_one_letter_code
_entity_poly.pdbx_strand_id
1 'polypeptide(L)'
;VDLERVEGLRRTVNPPRRHPENPLLKPDTAWERGCQVYGTAYYDEAAGRFKLWYLTGPKDRGLKPLVLPDRQRAPHTTMAAYAESEDGVHWVKPALGILPYDGDAQNNLLGIGRYNCEGISVLHEPHDTDPNRRWKAVYWDHGSGGWEVRDGKPFCMAGPADGWYVAFSPDGIHWSPYEGNPVISKYCDTNQNVVYDPRLKKYVGYSRFGFGRRLARTESDDFLHWSEPELVLQCDAADGPDTQIYGAGVDLYEGVYLAMIWIYRAGGDGKIDTQLAASRDGIHWTRVGDRATWLALGDDDSWEGGMVRSVERIIRRGEELYVYYCGVHGPHSGPKFPQVERKHPVQIGLVTLRRDGFVSLDAGPLEGSVTTRTFLLPEGKLHLNADAAEGEVRVVLLDASGKEISHSAALDGDQRDAVVAFPDAAAEPGTPVRLKLVARQAKLYSYWFAA
;
A
#
# COMPACT_ATOMS: atom_id res chain seq x y z
N VAL A 1 -19.57 4.73 9.49
CA VAL A 1 -19.99 5.91 10.29
C VAL A 1 -18.90 6.22 11.30
N ASP A 2 -18.73 7.48 11.70
CA ASP A 2 -17.78 7.83 12.77
C ASP A 2 -18.23 7.37 14.14
N LEU A 3 -17.26 7.15 15.02
CA LEU A 3 -17.51 6.80 16.41
C LEU A 3 -17.72 8.08 17.22
N GLU A 4 -18.69 8.06 18.13
CA GLU A 4 -18.95 9.17 19.05
C GLU A 4 -18.31 8.92 20.40
N ARG A 5 -18.46 7.69 20.92
CA ARG A 5 -17.99 7.33 22.26
C ARG A 5 -17.41 5.93 22.25
N VAL A 6 -16.29 5.76 22.96
CA VAL A 6 -15.61 4.48 23.19
C VAL A 6 -15.32 4.40 24.69
N GLU A 7 -15.76 3.34 25.36
CA GLU A 7 -15.67 3.18 26.81
C GLU A 7 -15.20 1.78 27.17
N GLY A 8 -14.20 1.65 28.04
CA GLY A 8 -13.72 0.34 28.48
C GLY A 8 -13.11 -0.54 27.38
N LEU A 9 -12.85 0.03 26.19
CA LEU A 9 -12.23 -0.66 25.06
C LEU A 9 -10.83 -0.10 24.79
N ARG A 10 -9.89 -0.98 24.46
CA ARG A 10 -8.52 -0.61 24.04
C ARG A 10 -8.39 -0.74 22.53
N ARG A 11 -7.84 0.28 21.87
CA ARG A 11 -7.49 0.19 20.46
C ARG A 11 -6.18 -0.59 20.30
N THR A 12 -6.21 -1.67 19.52
CA THR A 12 -5.05 -2.55 19.29
C THR A 12 -4.77 -2.66 17.80
N VAL A 13 -3.52 -2.41 17.39
CA VAL A 13 -3.03 -2.74 16.04
C VAL A 13 -2.72 -4.22 16.01
N ASN A 14 -3.30 -4.95 15.05
CA ASN A 14 -3.05 -6.37 14.90
C ASN A 14 -1.96 -6.58 13.84
N PRO A 15 -0.84 -7.23 14.19
CA PRO A 15 0.21 -7.48 13.22
C PRO A 15 -0.26 -8.44 12.12
N PRO A 16 0.22 -8.27 10.87
CA PRO A 16 0.05 -9.26 9.83
C PRO A 16 0.69 -10.59 10.19
N ARG A 17 0.23 -11.66 9.54
CA ARG A 17 0.96 -12.93 9.49
C ARG A 17 1.80 -12.99 8.22
N ARG A 18 3.07 -13.32 8.34
CA ARG A 18 3.89 -13.65 7.16
C ARG A 18 3.39 -14.94 6.54
N HIS A 19 3.31 -14.98 5.20
CA HIS A 19 3.04 -16.22 4.51
C HIS A 19 4.18 -17.22 4.78
N PRO A 20 3.89 -18.50 5.09
CA PRO A 20 4.91 -19.49 5.45
C PRO A 20 5.93 -19.76 4.33
N GLU A 21 5.55 -19.52 3.07
CA GLU A 21 6.43 -19.71 1.90
C GLU A 21 7.28 -18.49 1.54
N ASN A 22 7.22 -17.42 2.35
CA ASN A 22 8.06 -16.25 2.12
C ASN A 22 9.57 -16.62 2.11
N PRO A 23 10.39 -16.00 1.25
CA PRO A 23 10.02 -15.01 0.22
C PRO A 23 9.41 -15.67 -1.02
N LEU A 24 8.44 -14.99 -1.64
CA LEU A 24 7.65 -15.48 -2.79
C LEU A 24 8.23 -15.09 -4.16
N LEU A 25 8.87 -13.92 -4.27
CA LEU A 25 9.61 -13.54 -5.48
C LEU A 25 11.05 -13.20 -5.13
N LYS A 26 11.98 -13.86 -5.82
CA LYS A 26 13.43 -13.74 -5.63
C LYS A 26 14.08 -13.36 -6.97
N PRO A 27 15.27 -12.73 -6.97
CA PRO A 27 16.03 -12.60 -8.22
C PRO A 27 16.55 -13.98 -8.63
N ASP A 28 15.98 -14.54 -9.68
CA ASP A 28 16.30 -15.87 -10.22
C ASP A 28 16.68 -15.82 -11.71
N THR A 29 16.73 -14.62 -12.28
CA THR A 29 17.18 -14.38 -13.66
C THR A 29 18.61 -13.84 -13.68
N ALA A 30 19.26 -13.87 -14.85
CA ALA A 30 20.66 -13.50 -14.99
C ALA A 30 20.93 -12.01 -14.71
N TRP A 31 19.94 -11.14 -14.95
CA TRP A 31 20.08 -9.69 -14.83
C TRP A 31 19.60 -9.12 -13.51
N GLU A 32 18.81 -9.84 -12.71
CA GLU A 32 18.21 -9.24 -11.50
C GLU A 32 19.19 -9.19 -10.33
N ARG A 33 19.41 -7.99 -9.80
CA ARG A 33 20.07 -7.77 -8.51
C ARG A 33 19.14 -8.06 -7.32
N GLY A 34 17.83 -7.89 -7.51
CA GLY A 34 16.81 -8.03 -6.47
C GLY A 34 15.42 -7.69 -7.02
N CYS A 35 14.38 -8.06 -6.28
CA CYS A 35 13.00 -7.75 -6.61
C CYS A 35 12.42 -6.82 -5.53
N GLN A 36 12.13 -5.57 -5.88
CA GLN A 36 11.65 -4.56 -4.93
C GLN A 36 10.21 -4.16 -5.26
N VAL A 37 9.33 -4.16 -4.26
CA VAL A 37 7.95 -3.68 -4.45
C VAL A 37 7.83 -2.21 -4.07
N TYR A 38 8.48 -1.38 -4.87
CA TYR A 38 8.03 -0.01 -5.11
C TYR A 38 7.03 -0.04 -6.28
N GLY A 39 6.00 -0.86 -6.11
CA GLY A 39 5.26 -1.49 -7.17
C GLY A 39 3.79 -1.68 -6.79
N THR A 40 3.04 -2.31 -7.68
CA THR A 40 1.64 -2.67 -7.46
C THR A 40 1.48 -4.17 -7.57
N ALA A 41 0.81 -4.78 -6.59
CA ALA A 41 0.20 -6.09 -6.74
C ALA A 41 -1.30 -5.90 -6.93
N TYR A 42 -1.92 -6.63 -7.85
CA TYR A 42 -3.33 -6.50 -8.16
C TYR A 42 -3.92 -7.86 -8.52
N TYR A 43 -5.16 -8.12 -8.13
CA TYR A 43 -5.90 -9.27 -8.62
C TYR A 43 -6.89 -8.81 -9.69
N ASP A 44 -6.65 -9.25 -10.93
CA ASP A 44 -7.54 -9.00 -12.05
C ASP A 44 -8.65 -10.05 -12.04
N GLU A 45 -9.80 -9.66 -11.47
CA GLU A 45 -11.00 -10.50 -11.36
C GLU A 45 -11.46 -11.03 -12.72
N ALA A 46 -11.36 -10.23 -13.78
CA ALA A 46 -11.79 -10.63 -15.12
C ALA A 46 -10.86 -11.67 -15.74
N ALA A 47 -9.55 -11.57 -15.46
CA ALA A 47 -8.57 -12.54 -15.92
C ALA A 47 -8.40 -13.75 -14.97
N GLY A 48 -8.88 -13.67 -13.72
CA GLY A 48 -8.63 -14.67 -12.69
C GLY A 48 -7.14 -14.81 -12.36
N ARG A 49 -6.41 -13.69 -12.35
CA ARG A 49 -4.94 -13.67 -12.25
C ARG A 49 -4.45 -12.57 -11.32
N PHE A 50 -3.46 -12.88 -10.50
CA PHE A 50 -2.63 -11.88 -9.84
C PHE A 50 -1.61 -11.32 -10.82
N LYS A 51 -1.39 -10.02 -10.74
CA LYS A 51 -0.43 -9.25 -11.52
C LYS A 51 0.45 -8.46 -10.57
N LEU A 52 1.75 -8.46 -10.83
CA LEU A 52 2.74 -7.76 -10.01
C LEU A 52 3.66 -6.93 -10.91
N TRP A 53 3.61 -5.61 -10.72
CA TRP A 53 4.58 -4.68 -11.27
C TRP A 53 5.59 -4.36 -10.18
N TYR A 54 6.86 -4.64 -10.41
CA TYR A 54 7.90 -4.45 -9.41
C TYR A 54 9.15 -3.84 -10.04
N LEU A 55 10.06 -3.35 -9.21
CA LEU A 55 11.34 -2.83 -9.67
C LEU A 55 12.43 -3.87 -9.49
N THR A 56 13.33 -3.90 -10.46
CA THR A 56 14.61 -4.58 -10.36
C THR A 56 15.72 -3.66 -10.85
N GLY A 57 16.94 -4.16 -10.81
CA GLY A 57 18.10 -3.50 -11.40
C GLY A 57 19.12 -4.53 -11.84
N PRO A 58 20.08 -4.13 -12.67
CA PRO A 58 21.10 -5.02 -13.20
C PRO A 58 22.00 -5.58 -12.11
N LYS A 59 22.24 -6.90 -12.16
CA LYS A 59 23.25 -7.60 -11.39
C LYS A 59 24.63 -7.21 -11.93
N ASP A 60 25.46 -6.64 -11.06
CA ASP A 60 26.89 -6.31 -11.23
C ASP A 60 27.37 -6.02 -12.67
N ARG A 61 27.22 -4.75 -13.10
CA ARG A 61 27.71 -4.26 -14.40
C ARG A 61 28.98 -3.40 -14.29
N GLY A 62 29.49 -3.17 -13.09
CA GLY A 62 30.49 -2.13 -12.84
C GLY A 62 30.07 -0.78 -13.45
N LEU A 63 30.89 -0.25 -14.36
CA LEU A 63 30.64 1.01 -15.07
C LEU A 63 30.07 0.83 -16.49
N LYS A 64 29.73 -0.40 -16.90
CA LYS A 64 29.18 -0.65 -18.25
C LYS A 64 27.72 -0.15 -18.32
N PRO A 65 27.41 0.87 -19.14
CA PRO A 65 26.04 1.37 -19.27
C PRO A 65 25.12 0.29 -19.85
N LEU A 66 23.82 0.38 -19.56
CA LEU A 66 22.81 -0.42 -20.26
C LEU A 66 22.55 0.21 -21.62
N VAL A 67 22.92 -0.51 -22.68
CA VAL A 67 22.74 -0.05 -24.06
C VAL A 67 21.40 -0.57 -24.58
N LEU A 68 20.52 0.35 -24.96
CA LEU A 68 19.24 0.09 -25.60
C LEU A 68 19.30 0.56 -27.08
N PRO A 69 18.38 0.14 -27.96
CA PRO A 69 18.45 0.44 -29.39
C PRO A 69 18.55 1.94 -29.71
N ASP A 70 17.88 2.80 -28.94
CA ASP A 70 17.79 4.25 -29.19
C ASP A 70 18.54 5.11 -28.16
N ARG A 71 19.08 4.52 -27.09
CA ARG A 71 19.64 5.26 -25.94
C ARG A 71 20.55 4.42 -25.06
N GLN A 72 21.20 5.07 -24.10
CA GLN A 72 21.93 4.40 -23.01
C GLN A 72 21.38 4.86 -21.66
N ARG A 73 21.39 3.94 -20.69
CA ARG A 73 21.07 4.22 -19.29
C ARG A 73 22.28 3.97 -18.40
N ALA A 74 22.26 4.59 -17.21
CA ALA A 74 23.32 4.42 -16.22
C ALA A 74 23.52 2.93 -15.85
N PRO A 75 24.74 2.50 -15.48
CA PRO A 75 25.03 1.10 -15.14
C PRO A 75 24.18 0.49 -14.01
N HIS A 76 23.69 1.31 -13.08
CA HIS A 76 22.84 0.88 -11.96
C HIS A 76 21.38 1.34 -12.11
N THR A 77 20.90 1.46 -13.34
CA THR A 77 19.53 1.87 -13.63
C THR A 77 18.51 0.89 -13.02
N THR A 78 17.48 1.44 -12.39
CA THR A 78 16.26 0.75 -11.99
C THR A 78 15.39 0.49 -13.23
N MET A 79 14.81 -0.70 -13.30
CA MET A 79 13.92 -1.14 -14.37
C MET A 79 12.64 -1.68 -13.77
N ALA A 80 11.50 -1.41 -14.39
CA ALA A 80 10.25 -2.06 -14.03
C ALA A 80 10.14 -3.44 -14.71
N ALA A 81 9.58 -4.39 -13.98
CA ALA A 81 9.40 -5.77 -14.37
C ALA A 81 8.00 -6.26 -14.00
N TYR A 82 7.58 -7.36 -14.62
CA TYR A 82 6.26 -7.93 -14.45
C TYR A 82 6.31 -9.39 -14.00
N ALA A 83 5.39 -9.80 -13.15
CA ALA A 83 5.14 -11.20 -12.82
C ALA A 83 3.64 -11.45 -12.70
N GLU A 84 3.21 -12.69 -12.91
CA GLU A 84 1.83 -13.12 -12.78
C GLU A 84 1.72 -14.38 -11.92
N SER A 85 0.55 -14.59 -11.32
CA SER A 85 0.29 -15.75 -10.46
C SER A 85 -1.18 -16.15 -10.48
N GLU A 86 -1.46 -17.43 -10.31
CA GLU A 86 -2.81 -17.98 -10.17
C GLU A 86 -3.34 -17.85 -8.73
N ASP A 87 -2.46 -17.98 -7.75
CA ASP A 87 -2.80 -18.06 -6.33
C ASP A 87 -2.23 -16.90 -5.50
N GLY A 88 -1.38 -16.07 -6.11
CA GLY A 88 -0.69 -14.96 -5.45
C GLY A 88 0.54 -15.39 -4.64
N VAL A 89 0.87 -16.68 -4.64
CA VAL A 89 1.98 -17.27 -3.89
C VAL A 89 3.09 -17.71 -4.85
N HIS A 90 2.73 -18.42 -5.92
CA HIS A 90 3.65 -18.94 -6.91
C HIS A 90 3.66 -18.04 -8.14
N TRP A 91 4.77 -17.33 -8.34
CA TRP A 91 4.89 -16.31 -9.38
C TRP A 91 5.66 -16.80 -10.60
N VAL A 92 5.13 -16.47 -11.78
CA VAL A 92 5.77 -16.69 -13.07
C VAL A 92 6.27 -15.33 -13.61
N LYS A 93 7.50 -15.31 -14.10
CA LYS A 93 8.10 -14.16 -14.81
C LYS A 93 8.05 -14.42 -16.31
N PRO A 94 7.02 -13.95 -17.03
CA PRO A 94 6.86 -14.28 -18.45
C PRO A 94 7.93 -13.61 -19.31
N ALA A 95 8.36 -14.27 -20.39
CA ALA A 95 9.21 -13.65 -21.41
C ALA A 95 8.37 -12.73 -22.29
N LEU A 96 8.40 -11.43 -21.99
CA LEU A 96 7.57 -10.41 -22.63
C LEU A 96 8.08 -10.00 -24.01
N GLY A 97 9.38 -10.08 -24.29
CA GLY A 97 9.94 -9.67 -25.58
C GLY A 97 10.00 -8.15 -25.79
N ILE A 98 9.88 -7.33 -24.73
CA ILE A 98 9.67 -5.87 -24.84
C ILE A 98 10.98 -5.09 -24.69
N LEU A 99 11.63 -5.17 -23.51
CA LEU A 99 12.84 -4.39 -23.22
C LEU A 99 14.08 -5.29 -23.35
N PRO A 100 14.96 -5.05 -24.34
CA PRO A 100 16.18 -5.83 -24.47
C PRO A 100 17.16 -5.51 -23.34
N TYR A 101 17.71 -6.56 -22.71
CA TYR A 101 18.81 -6.48 -21.76
C TYR A 101 20.07 -7.07 -22.40
N ASP A 102 21.07 -6.23 -22.68
CA ASP A 102 22.29 -6.61 -23.39
C ASP A 102 22.02 -7.36 -24.72
N GLY A 103 20.96 -6.94 -25.43
CA GLY A 103 20.54 -7.47 -26.73
C GLY A 103 19.48 -8.57 -26.67
N ASP A 104 19.16 -9.11 -25.49
CA ASP A 104 18.14 -10.16 -25.34
C ASP A 104 16.86 -9.61 -24.68
N ALA A 105 15.73 -9.76 -25.36
CA ALA A 105 14.41 -9.34 -24.88
C ALA A 105 13.58 -10.49 -24.28
N GLN A 106 14.09 -11.72 -24.22
CA GLN A 106 13.43 -12.88 -23.62
C GLN A 106 13.47 -12.82 -22.08
N ASN A 107 12.84 -11.77 -21.54
CA ASN A 107 12.81 -11.42 -20.14
C ASN A 107 11.46 -10.80 -19.78
N ASN A 108 11.24 -10.54 -18.48
CA ASN A 108 10.00 -9.98 -17.96
C ASN A 108 10.06 -8.46 -17.73
N LEU A 109 10.99 -7.75 -18.38
CA LEU A 109 11.18 -6.32 -18.22
C LEU A 109 10.17 -5.53 -19.07
N LEU A 110 9.66 -4.46 -18.48
CA LEU A 110 8.69 -3.57 -19.10
C LEU A 110 9.39 -2.46 -19.88
N GLY A 111 8.76 -2.01 -20.96
CA GLY A 111 9.22 -0.87 -21.79
C GLY A 111 8.96 0.51 -21.19
N ILE A 112 8.88 0.64 -19.86
CA ILE A 112 8.51 1.88 -19.15
C ILE A 112 9.72 2.57 -18.49
N GLY A 113 9.64 3.90 -18.33
CA GLY A 113 10.73 4.77 -17.90
C GLY A 113 11.78 4.95 -18.99
N ARG A 114 11.96 6.16 -19.52
CA ARG A 114 12.95 6.41 -20.59
C ARG A 114 14.37 6.35 -20.04
N TYR A 115 14.61 6.95 -18.88
CA TYR A 115 15.94 7.17 -18.32
C TYR A 115 16.24 6.27 -17.12
N ASN A 116 15.40 6.34 -16.08
CA ASN A 116 15.50 5.51 -14.89
C ASN A 116 14.14 5.45 -14.18
N CYS A 117 13.45 4.31 -14.26
CA CYS A 117 12.13 4.16 -13.66
C CYS A 117 12.25 3.85 -12.17
N GLU A 118 11.82 4.78 -11.32
CA GLU A 118 11.81 4.61 -9.86
C GLU A 118 10.39 4.77 -9.32
N GLY A 119 9.93 3.72 -8.65
CA GLY A 119 8.53 3.53 -8.29
C GLY A 119 7.64 3.30 -9.52
N ILE A 120 6.75 2.32 -9.46
CA ILE A 120 5.66 2.17 -10.41
C ILE A 120 4.38 1.90 -9.62
N SER A 121 3.36 2.71 -9.83
CA SER A 121 2.03 2.48 -9.27
C SER A 121 1.03 2.37 -10.41
N VAL A 122 0.27 1.28 -10.42
CA VAL A 122 -0.65 0.89 -11.49
C VAL A 122 -2.09 0.93 -10.98
N LEU A 123 -2.95 1.54 -11.79
CA LEU A 123 -4.39 1.61 -11.59
C LEU A 123 -5.10 0.93 -12.75
N HIS A 124 -6.08 0.08 -12.44
CA HIS A 124 -6.96 -0.54 -13.43
C HIS A 124 -8.33 0.14 -13.41
N GLU A 125 -8.76 0.63 -14.56
CA GLU A 125 -10.05 1.26 -14.81
C GLU A 125 -10.69 0.62 -16.03
N PRO A 126 -11.32 -0.56 -15.86
CA PRO A 126 -11.89 -1.32 -16.98
C PRO A 126 -13.02 -0.57 -17.71
N HIS A 127 -13.58 0.46 -17.08
CA HIS A 127 -14.66 1.29 -17.61
C HIS A 127 -14.18 2.57 -18.29
N ASP A 128 -12.87 2.83 -18.41
CA ASP A 128 -12.40 3.91 -19.26
C ASP A 128 -12.89 3.69 -20.70
N THR A 129 -13.47 4.73 -21.29
CA THR A 129 -14.04 4.70 -22.64
C THR A 129 -12.97 4.51 -23.70
N ASP A 130 -11.73 4.93 -23.43
CA ASP A 130 -10.59 4.62 -24.29
C ASP A 130 -9.96 3.28 -23.84
N PRO A 131 -10.04 2.23 -24.67
CA PRO A 131 -9.46 0.93 -24.32
C PRO A 131 -7.95 0.98 -24.08
N ASN A 132 -7.23 1.96 -24.64
CA ASN A 132 -5.79 2.12 -24.44
C ASN A 132 -5.44 2.76 -23.08
N ARG A 133 -6.44 3.24 -22.33
CA ARG A 133 -6.28 3.92 -21.03
C ARG A 133 -6.83 3.09 -19.86
N ARG A 134 -7.26 1.85 -20.10
CA ARG A 134 -7.82 0.97 -19.06
C ARG A 134 -6.82 0.64 -17.97
N TRP A 135 -5.53 0.60 -18.28
CA TRP A 135 -4.47 0.58 -17.29
C TRP A 135 -3.73 1.91 -17.32
N LYS A 136 -3.46 2.45 -16.14
CA LYS A 136 -2.76 3.71 -15.95
C LYS A 136 -1.61 3.49 -14.99
N ALA A 137 -0.47 4.11 -15.24
CA ALA A 137 0.69 4.05 -14.36
C ALA A 137 1.19 5.44 -14.03
N VAL A 138 1.67 5.59 -12.80
CA VAL A 138 2.51 6.71 -12.37
C VAL A 138 3.88 6.19 -11.93
N TYR A 139 4.94 6.92 -12.26
CA TYR A 139 6.31 6.54 -11.92
C TYR A 139 7.21 7.78 -11.87
N TRP A 140 8.34 7.72 -11.17
CA TRP A 140 9.35 8.77 -11.26
C TRP A 140 10.39 8.37 -12.31
N ASP A 141 10.61 9.22 -13.31
CA ASP A 141 11.67 9.03 -14.30
C ASP A 141 12.75 10.09 -14.10
N HIS A 142 14.01 9.67 -14.08
CA HIS A 142 15.11 10.58 -13.79
C HIS A 142 16.43 10.17 -14.45
N GLY A 143 17.41 11.07 -14.44
CA GLY A 143 18.69 10.84 -15.13
C GLY A 143 18.69 11.32 -16.57
N SER A 144 17.77 12.22 -16.94
CA SER A 144 17.70 12.80 -18.29
C SER A 144 18.91 13.68 -18.64
N GLY A 145 19.70 14.09 -17.62
CA GLY A 145 21.00 14.73 -17.81
C GLY A 145 22.13 13.76 -18.16
N GLY A 146 21.86 12.45 -18.22
CA GLY A 146 22.87 11.42 -18.43
C GLY A 146 23.40 10.86 -17.10
N TRP A 147 24.65 10.39 -17.11
CA TRP A 147 25.29 9.85 -15.91
C TRP A 147 26.79 10.14 -15.92
N GLU A 148 27.39 10.18 -14.73
CA GLU A 148 28.83 10.37 -14.53
C GLU A 148 29.36 9.43 -13.44
N VAL A 149 30.68 9.39 -13.29
CA VAL A 149 31.34 8.59 -12.24
C VAL A 149 31.83 9.51 -11.13
N ARG A 150 31.38 9.28 -9.89
CA ARG A 150 31.87 9.97 -8.68
C ARG A 150 32.39 8.91 -7.72
N ASP A 151 33.60 9.10 -7.18
CA ASP A 151 34.22 8.15 -6.23
C ASP A 151 34.15 6.68 -6.69
N GLY A 152 34.38 6.45 -7.99
CA GLY A 152 34.35 5.13 -8.62
C GLY A 152 32.95 4.50 -8.79
N LYS A 153 31.87 5.24 -8.52
CA LYS A 153 30.48 4.78 -8.67
C LYS A 153 29.72 5.60 -9.71
N PRO A 154 28.82 4.99 -10.50
CA PRO A 154 28.03 5.72 -11.46
C PRO A 154 26.84 6.42 -10.79
N PHE A 155 26.57 7.65 -11.17
CA PHE A 155 25.45 8.46 -10.68
C PHE A 155 24.67 9.05 -11.85
N CYS A 156 23.34 8.96 -11.79
CA CYS A 156 22.46 9.67 -12.73
C CYS A 156 22.54 11.17 -12.46
N MET A 157 22.61 11.97 -13.51
CA MET A 157 22.60 13.42 -13.44
C MET A 157 21.20 13.95 -13.69
N ALA A 158 20.78 14.92 -12.87
CA ALA A 158 19.49 15.58 -13.04
C ALA A 158 19.44 16.29 -14.41
N GLY A 159 18.28 16.22 -15.06
CA GLY A 159 18.04 16.92 -16.32
C GLY A 159 16.62 17.49 -16.41
N PRO A 160 16.33 18.23 -17.49
CA PRO A 160 15.07 18.95 -17.64
C PRO A 160 13.84 18.04 -17.81
N ALA A 161 14.04 16.76 -18.14
CA ALA A 161 12.97 15.77 -18.26
C ALA A 161 12.85 14.90 -17.00
N ASP A 162 13.47 15.25 -15.88
CA ASP A 162 13.28 14.50 -14.64
C ASP A 162 11.96 14.90 -13.96
N GLY A 163 11.20 13.92 -13.48
CA GLY A 163 9.96 14.20 -12.77
C GLY A 163 9.04 13.00 -12.64
N TRP A 164 7.82 13.26 -12.19
CA TRP A 164 6.76 12.29 -12.05
C TRP A 164 5.99 12.19 -13.37
N TYR A 165 5.90 10.98 -13.89
CA TYR A 165 5.41 10.64 -15.22
C TYR A 165 4.11 9.86 -15.13
N VAL A 166 3.30 9.94 -16.17
CA VAL A 166 2.14 9.07 -16.40
C VAL A 166 2.27 8.26 -17.70
N ALA A 167 1.76 7.04 -17.70
CA ALA A 167 1.65 6.19 -18.88
C ALA A 167 0.31 5.45 -18.90
N PHE A 168 -0.12 5.05 -20.09
CA PHE A 168 -1.36 4.33 -20.35
C PHE A 168 -1.07 2.99 -21.00
N SER A 169 -1.92 2.01 -20.75
CA SER A 169 -1.80 0.69 -21.35
C SER A 169 -3.16 0.04 -21.55
N PRO A 170 -3.37 -0.71 -22.65
CA PRO A 170 -4.58 -1.53 -22.83
C PRO A 170 -4.57 -2.80 -21.96
N ASP A 171 -3.40 -3.31 -21.56
CA ASP A 171 -3.24 -4.62 -20.92
C ASP A 171 -2.42 -4.60 -19.62
N GLY A 172 -1.83 -3.45 -19.28
CA GLY A 172 -0.93 -3.29 -18.15
C GLY A 172 0.50 -3.75 -18.42
N ILE A 173 0.83 -4.13 -19.66
CA ILE A 173 2.15 -4.66 -20.05
C ILE A 173 2.78 -3.75 -21.11
N HIS A 174 2.01 -3.35 -22.12
CA HIS A 174 2.45 -2.46 -23.19
C HIS A 174 2.12 -1.01 -22.85
N TRP A 175 3.10 -0.28 -22.34
CA TRP A 175 2.93 1.07 -21.83
C TRP A 175 3.26 2.14 -22.87
N SER A 176 2.36 3.11 -23.01
CA SER A 176 2.54 4.34 -23.82
C SER A 176 2.67 5.53 -22.88
N PRO A 177 3.88 6.12 -22.71
CA PRO A 177 4.06 7.30 -21.86
C PRO A 177 3.34 8.51 -22.47
N TYR A 178 2.75 9.35 -21.63
CA TYR A 178 2.18 10.61 -22.07
C TYR A 178 3.25 11.55 -22.64
N GLU A 179 2.92 12.20 -23.76
CA GLU A 179 3.83 13.08 -24.51
C GLU A 179 4.22 14.33 -23.71
N GLY A 180 3.31 14.83 -22.88
CA GLY A 180 3.52 16.01 -22.04
C GLY A 180 4.25 15.75 -20.72
N ASN A 181 4.84 14.57 -20.54
CA ASN A 181 5.60 14.26 -19.33
C ASN A 181 6.90 15.09 -19.21
N PRO A 182 7.41 15.32 -17.98
CA PRO A 182 6.79 14.95 -16.69
C PRO A 182 5.53 15.78 -16.41
N VAL A 183 4.52 15.16 -15.79
CA VAL A 183 3.31 15.87 -15.32
C VAL A 183 3.58 16.68 -14.04
N ILE A 184 4.60 16.29 -13.26
CA ILE A 184 5.08 17.06 -12.09
C ILE A 184 6.61 17.01 -12.06
N SER A 185 7.28 18.15 -12.28
CA SER A 185 8.75 18.27 -12.26
C SER A 185 9.31 18.42 -10.84
N LYS A 186 9.04 17.45 -9.96
CA LYS A 186 9.55 17.42 -8.56
C LYS A 186 10.30 16.11 -8.30
N TYR A 187 11.19 16.14 -7.31
CA TYR A 187 11.95 14.97 -6.88
C TYR A 187 11.08 13.99 -6.10
N CYS A 188 11.01 12.73 -6.55
CA CYS A 188 10.09 11.71 -6.00
C CYS A 188 10.74 10.33 -5.78
N ASP A 189 12.05 10.25 -5.48
CA ASP A 189 12.74 9.00 -5.14
C ASP A 189 12.02 8.20 -4.04
N THR A 190 11.29 7.14 -4.39
CA THR A 190 10.66 6.09 -3.55
C THR A 190 9.53 5.45 -4.36
N ASN A 191 8.67 4.63 -3.73
CA ASN A 191 7.41 4.23 -4.34
C ASN A 191 6.50 5.43 -4.67
N GLN A 192 5.77 5.29 -5.76
CA GLN A 192 4.65 6.17 -6.07
C GLN A 192 3.37 5.48 -5.60
N ASN A 193 2.28 6.24 -5.42
CA ASN A 193 0.96 5.66 -5.18
C ASN A 193 -0.10 6.45 -5.96
N VAL A 194 -1.06 5.75 -6.56
CA VAL A 194 -2.25 6.36 -7.15
C VAL A 194 -3.50 5.54 -6.87
N VAL A 195 -4.58 6.22 -6.51
CA VAL A 195 -5.92 5.64 -6.36
C VAL A 195 -6.96 6.51 -7.06
N TYR A 196 -8.09 5.92 -7.44
CA TYR A 196 -9.27 6.68 -7.82
C TYR A 196 -10.22 6.75 -6.61
N ASP A 197 -10.56 7.95 -6.16
CA ASP A 197 -11.57 8.14 -5.11
C ASP A 197 -12.94 8.41 -5.74
N PRO A 198 -13.88 7.46 -5.71
CA PRO A 198 -15.19 7.63 -6.31
C PRO A 198 -16.05 8.70 -5.62
N ARG A 199 -15.72 9.09 -4.38
CA ARG A 199 -16.44 10.14 -3.65
C ARG A 199 -16.03 11.52 -4.16
N LEU A 200 -14.74 11.69 -4.44
CA LEU A 200 -14.19 12.91 -5.04
C LEU A 200 -14.39 12.94 -6.57
N LYS A 201 -14.54 11.75 -7.17
CA LYS A 201 -14.46 11.51 -8.62
C LYS A 201 -13.13 11.96 -9.21
N LYS A 202 -12.05 11.71 -8.48
CA LYS A 202 -10.69 12.15 -8.83
C LYS A 202 -9.67 11.04 -8.66
N TYR A 203 -8.61 11.15 -9.43
CA TYR A 203 -7.36 10.47 -9.16
C TYR A 203 -6.62 11.21 -8.04
N VAL A 204 -6.05 10.45 -7.11
CA VAL A 204 -5.30 10.98 -5.98
C VAL A 204 -3.95 10.29 -5.94
N GLY A 205 -2.89 11.08 -6.03
CA GLY A 205 -1.51 10.64 -6.03
C GLY A 205 -0.83 10.95 -4.70
N TYR A 206 -0.03 10.01 -4.20
CA TYR A 206 0.78 10.19 -2.99
C TYR A 206 2.24 9.82 -3.24
N SER A 207 3.15 10.73 -2.88
CA SER A 207 4.60 10.56 -2.99
C SER A 207 5.33 11.63 -2.17
N ARG A 208 6.64 11.80 -2.38
CA ARG A 208 7.46 12.83 -1.73
C ARG A 208 7.29 14.22 -2.36
N PHE A 209 7.17 14.31 -3.69
CA PHE A 209 6.97 15.56 -4.44
C PHE A 209 7.89 16.74 -4.04
N GLY A 210 9.15 16.46 -3.72
CA GLY A 210 10.13 17.47 -3.29
C GLY A 210 10.11 17.81 -1.80
N PHE A 211 9.19 17.27 -1.00
CA PHE A 211 9.11 17.48 0.46
C PHE A 211 10.06 16.59 1.28
N GLY A 212 11.00 15.90 0.62
CA GLY A 212 11.89 14.94 1.26
C GLY A 212 11.13 13.70 1.75
N ARG A 213 11.64 13.02 2.78
CA ARG A 213 11.05 11.80 3.33
C ARG A 213 9.85 12.10 4.23
N ARG A 214 8.77 12.49 3.57
CA ARG A 214 7.44 12.84 4.08
C ARG A 214 6.40 12.41 3.02
N LEU A 215 5.12 12.41 3.38
CA LEU A 215 4.04 12.10 2.47
C LEU A 215 3.34 13.39 2.01
N ALA A 216 3.31 13.59 0.71
CA ALA A 216 2.60 14.67 0.04
C ALA A 216 1.55 14.08 -0.92
N ARG A 217 0.58 14.91 -1.28
CA ARG A 217 -0.62 14.54 -2.04
C ARG A 217 -0.82 15.49 -3.21
N THR A 218 -1.34 14.96 -4.31
CA THR A 218 -1.81 15.72 -5.48
C THR A 218 -3.07 15.05 -6.04
N GLU A 219 -3.89 15.81 -6.76
CA GLU A 219 -5.14 15.32 -7.37
C GLU A 219 -5.17 15.60 -8.87
N SER A 220 -5.93 14.80 -9.61
CA SER A 220 -6.24 15.03 -11.02
C SER A 220 -7.65 14.57 -11.37
N ASP A 221 -8.31 15.30 -12.26
CA ASP A 221 -9.60 14.91 -12.83
C ASP A 221 -9.45 13.97 -14.06
N ASP A 222 -8.31 14.03 -14.75
CA ASP A 222 -8.10 13.40 -16.07
C ASP A 222 -6.84 12.52 -16.19
N PHE A 223 -6.08 12.41 -15.10
CA PHE A 223 -4.80 11.71 -14.98
C PHE A 223 -3.62 12.41 -15.68
N LEU A 224 -3.83 13.55 -16.32
CA LEU A 224 -2.81 14.29 -17.09
C LEU A 224 -2.42 15.59 -16.38
N HIS A 225 -3.41 16.32 -15.87
CA HIS A 225 -3.20 17.59 -15.21
C HIS A 225 -3.38 17.41 -13.70
N TRP A 226 -2.31 17.65 -12.96
CA TRP A 226 -2.25 17.40 -11.52
C TRP A 226 -2.11 18.72 -10.75
N SER A 227 -2.76 18.80 -9.59
CA SER A 227 -2.64 19.95 -8.70
C SER A 227 -1.23 20.09 -8.13
N GLU A 228 -0.84 21.29 -7.69
CA GLU A 228 0.41 21.45 -6.94
C GLU A 228 0.41 20.52 -5.72
N PRO A 229 1.48 19.74 -5.48
CA PRO A 229 1.52 18.83 -4.35
C PRO A 229 1.53 19.54 -2.99
N GLU A 230 0.75 19.01 -2.06
CA GLU A 230 0.65 19.50 -0.68
C GLU A 230 1.15 18.46 0.32
N LEU A 231 1.88 18.90 1.34
CA LEU A 231 2.35 18.03 2.42
C LEU A 231 1.17 17.62 3.32
N VAL A 232 0.97 16.32 3.51
CA VAL A 232 -0.18 15.78 4.27
C VAL A 232 0.20 14.95 5.50
N LEU A 233 1.42 14.40 5.55
CA LEU A 233 1.88 13.64 6.72
C LEU A 233 3.41 13.67 6.85
N GLN A 234 3.89 13.91 8.08
CA GLN A 234 5.31 13.90 8.43
C GLN A 234 5.52 13.38 9.87
N CYS A 235 6.76 13.01 10.19
CA CYS A 235 7.14 12.72 11.58
C CYS A 235 7.12 13.98 12.44
N ASP A 236 6.96 13.77 13.75
CA ASP A 236 7.01 14.81 14.79
C ASP A 236 7.94 14.41 15.93
N ALA A 237 7.97 15.21 17.00
CA ALA A 237 8.86 14.98 18.14
C ALA A 237 8.66 13.63 18.84
N ALA A 238 7.46 13.03 18.75
CA ALA A 238 7.19 11.73 19.38
C ALA A 238 7.87 10.57 18.66
N ASP A 239 8.34 10.78 17.43
CA ASP A 239 9.02 9.75 16.63
C ASP A 239 10.50 9.55 17.01
N GLY A 240 11.05 10.43 17.86
CA GLY A 240 12.46 10.40 18.23
C GLY A 240 13.39 11.02 17.19
N PRO A 241 14.71 10.95 17.43
CA PRO A 241 15.71 11.72 16.68
C PRO A 241 15.83 11.24 15.23
N ASP A 242 15.76 12.18 14.29
CA ASP A 242 15.92 11.96 12.84
C ASP A 242 15.07 10.82 12.27
N THR A 243 13.92 10.53 12.87
CA THR A 243 12.96 9.57 12.33
C THR A 243 12.20 10.22 11.17
N GLN A 244 11.98 9.43 10.12
CA GLN A 244 11.40 9.90 8.86
C GLN A 244 10.34 8.93 8.35
N ILE A 245 9.36 9.45 7.59
CA ILE A 245 8.48 8.61 6.78
C ILE A 245 9.19 8.39 5.45
N TYR A 246 9.87 7.24 5.32
CA TYR A 246 10.69 6.94 4.14
C TYR A 246 9.84 6.85 2.86
N GLY A 247 8.64 6.29 2.99
CA GLY A 247 7.61 6.15 1.97
C GLY A 247 6.37 5.54 2.62
N ALA A 248 5.38 5.18 1.81
CA ALA A 248 4.17 4.53 2.31
C ALA A 248 3.46 3.82 1.17
N GLY A 249 2.92 2.63 1.42
CA GLY A 249 1.87 2.06 0.57
C GLY A 249 0.53 2.68 0.93
N VAL A 250 -0.16 3.33 -0.02
CA VAL A 250 -1.44 4.00 0.21
C VAL A 250 -2.55 3.40 -0.65
N ASP A 251 -3.58 2.82 -0.01
CA ASP A 251 -4.81 2.37 -0.69
C ASP A 251 -6.05 3.13 -0.22
N LEU A 252 -7.11 3.04 -1.01
CA LEU A 252 -8.47 3.37 -0.60
C LEU A 252 -9.23 2.07 -0.32
N TYR A 253 -9.20 1.61 0.92
CA TYR A 253 -9.82 0.35 1.35
C TYR A 253 -11.17 0.62 2.03
N GLU A 254 -12.25 0.08 1.47
CA GLU A 254 -13.62 0.20 2.01
C GLU A 254 -14.01 1.67 2.34
N GLY A 255 -13.60 2.60 1.48
CA GLY A 255 -13.89 4.04 1.61
C GLY A 255 -13.04 4.79 2.63
N VAL A 256 -11.97 4.19 3.14
CA VAL A 256 -10.99 4.82 4.04
C VAL A 256 -9.61 4.75 3.40
N TYR A 257 -8.90 5.88 3.37
CA TYR A 257 -7.50 5.87 2.98
C TYR A 257 -6.69 5.21 4.09
N LEU A 258 -5.95 4.16 3.75
CA LEU A 258 -5.01 3.51 4.64
C LEU A 258 -3.60 3.67 4.09
N ALA A 259 -2.71 4.22 4.91
CA ALA A 259 -1.30 4.35 4.61
C ALA A 259 -0.51 3.40 5.51
N MET A 260 0.16 2.44 4.89
CA MET A 260 1.17 1.59 5.49
C MET A 260 2.52 2.33 5.40
N ILE A 261 2.76 3.21 6.38
CA ILE A 261 3.89 4.14 6.38
C ILE A 261 5.17 3.44 6.85
N TRP A 262 6.27 3.67 6.14
CA TRP A 262 7.56 3.04 6.44
C TRP A 262 8.41 3.97 7.30
N ILE A 263 8.58 3.62 8.58
CA ILE A 263 9.25 4.43 9.59
C ILE A 263 10.74 4.16 9.56
N TYR A 264 11.51 5.11 9.04
CA TYR A 264 12.96 5.04 8.99
C TYR A 264 13.59 5.78 10.17
N ARG A 265 14.28 5.04 11.04
CA ARG A 265 14.95 5.58 12.22
C ARG A 265 16.39 6.00 11.90
N ALA A 266 16.55 7.07 11.13
CA ALA A 266 17.88 7.54 10.70
C ALA A 266 18.77 7.98 11.86
N GLY A 267 18.18 8.45 12.97
CA GLY A 267 18.92 8.81 14.19
C GLY A 267 19.14 7.64 15.15
N GLY A 268 18.65 6.44 14.82
CA GLY A 268 18.77 5.23 15.62
C GLY A 268 19.51 4.12 14.88
N ASP A 269 18.84 3.00 14.68
CA ASP A 269 19.39 1.78 14.08
C ASP A 269 19.45 1.79 12.54
N GLY A 270 18.88 2.83 11.91
CA GLY A 270 18.81 2.92 10.45
C GLY A 270 17.86 1.90 9.81
N LYS A 271 17.06 1.19 10.61
CA LYS A 271 16.11 0.18 10.12
C LYS A 271 14.77 0.83 9.76
N ILE A 272 13.96 0.09 9.00
CA ILE A 272 12.64 0.53 8.52
C ILE A 272 11.57 -0.52 8.81
N ASP A 273 10.70 -0.26 9.77
CA ASP A 273 9.46 -1.03 9.97
C ASP A 273 8.24 -0.26 9.45
N THR A 274 7.06 -0.89 9.49
CA THR A 274 5.83 -0.27 8.99
C THR A 274 4.83 -0.03 10.11
N GLN A 275 4.29 1.19 10.13
CA GLN A 275 3.15 1.58 10.96
C GLN A 275 1.94 1.89 10.07
N LEU A 276 0.78 2.11 10.69
CA LEU A 276 -0.45 2.48 9.99
C LEU A 276 -0.83 3.94 10.27
N ALA A 277 -1.31 4.61 9.24
CA ALA A 277 -2.07 5.85 9.34
C ALA A 277 -3.37 5.73 8.53
N ALA A 278 -4.44 6.38 9.00
CA ALA A 278 -5.74 6.36 8.33
C ALA A 278 -6.25 7.78 8.10
N SER A 279 -7.00 7.96 7.02
CA SER A 279 -7.65 9.22 6.69
C SER A 279 -8.99 8.98 5.99
N ARG A 280 -9.97 9.87 6.21
CA ARG A 280 -11.26 9.82 5.51
C ARG A 280 -11.30 10.69 4.26
N ASP A 281 -10.60 11.83 4.30
CA ASP A 281 -10.52 12.81 3.22
C ASP A 281 -9.23 12.68 2.40
N GLY A 282 -8.28 11.86 2.87
CA GLY A 282 -6.98 11.68 2.24
C GLY A 282 -5.99 12.81 2.53
N ILE A 283 -6.38 13.83 3.30
CA ILE A 283 -5.60 15.04 3.60
C ILE A 283 -5.18 15.04 5.06
N HIS A 284 -6.12 14.79 5.99
CA HIS A 284 -5.86 14.77 7.41
C HIS A 284 -5.65 13.32 7.87
N TRP A 285 -4.42 13.01 8.27
CA TRP A 285 -3.99 11.66 8.63
C TRP A 285 -3.86 11.47 10.13
N THR A 286 -4.31 10.33 10.63
CA THR A 286 -4.11 9.90 12.02
C THR A 286 -3.25 8.65 12.06
N ARG A 287 -2.11 8.70 12.76
CA ARG A 287 -1.30 7.51 13.12
C ARG A 287 -2.13 6.65 14.08
N VAL A 288 -2.47 5.41 13.69
CA VAL A 288 -3.39 4.57 14.49
C VAL A 288 -2.66 3.78 15.58
N GLY A 289 -3.41 3.35 16.59
CA GLY A 289 -2.92 2.46 17.66
C GLY A 289 -1.72 2.98 18.42
N ASP A 290 -1.69 4.29 18.70
CA ASP A 290 -0.58 4.95 19.38
C ASP A 290 0.78 4.64 18.73
N ARG A 291 0.82 4.68 17.39
CA ARG A 291 2.05 4.48 16.60
C ARG A 291 2.65 3.09 16.76
N ALA A 292 1.86 2.09 17.14
CA ALA A 292 2.31 0.71 17.21
C ALA A 292 2.80 0.22 15.83
N THR A 293 3.89 -0.54 15.85
CA THR A 293 4.41 -1.23 14.66
C THR A 293 3.39 -2.26 14.19
N TRP A 294 2.99 -2.15 12.92
CA TRP A 294 2.08 -3.10 12.29
C TRP A 294 2.87 -4.25 11.66
N LEU A 295 3.80 -3.96 10.75
CA LEU A 295 4.71 -4.96 10.20
C LEU A 295 6.11 -4.74 10.80
N ALA A 296 6.45 -5.58 11.76
CA ALA A 296 7.78 -5.63 12.37
C ALA A 296 8.80 -6.25 11.41
N LEU A 297 10.09 -6.05 11.69
CA LEU A 297 11.19 -6.70 10.99
C LEU A 297 11.22 -8.21 11.30
N GLY A 298 11.84 -8.98 10.40
CA GLY A 298 12.24 -10.35 10.73
C GLY A 298 13.49 -10.37 11.59
N ASP A 299 14.01 -11.57 11.85
CA ASP A 299 15.30 -11.75 12.53
C ASP A 299 16.40 -10.97 11.80
N ASP A 300 17.40 -10.46 12.53
CA ASP A 300 18.41 -9.54 11.99
C ASP A 300 19.17 -10.10 10.78
N ASP A 301 19.48 -11.39 10.79
CA ASP A 301 20.16 -12.08 9.68
C ASP A 301 19.22 -12.54 8.56
N SER A 302 17.91 -12.34 8.68
CA SER A 302 16.94 -12.71 7.65
C SER A 302 16.97 -11.73 6.47
N TRP A 303 16.38 -12.15 5.34
CA TRP A 303 16.23 -11.31 4.14
C TRP A 303 15.43 -10.01 4.37
N GLU A 304 14.74 -9.89 5.51
CA GLU A 304 13.91 -8.77 5.93
C GLU A 304 14.30 -8.19 7.31
N GLY A 305 15.51 -8.51 7.80
CA GLY A 305 15.99 -8.09 9.13
C GLY A 305 16.35 -6.60 9.28
N GLY A 306 16.33 -5.85 8.18
CA GLY A 306 16.69 -4.43 8.18
C GLY A 306 15.59 -3.48 7.72
N MET A 307 14.81 -3.88 6.72
CA MET A 307 13.73 -3.06 6.17
C MET A 307 12.57 -3.93 5.69
N VAL A 308 11.33 -3.52 6.03
CA VAL A 308 10.08 -4.08 5.49
C VAL A 308 9.21 -2.95 4.97
N ARG A 309 8.82 -3.03 3.69
CA ARG A 309 8.11 -1.96 2.98
C ARG A 309 6.99 -2.55 2.14
N SER A 310 5.75 -2.30 2.54
CA SER A 310 4.53 -2.83 1.90
C SER A 310 4.20 -2.15 0.57
N VAL A 311 3.49 -2.85 -0.31
CA VAL A 311 2.84 -2.23 -1.48
C VAL A 311 1.67 -1.36 -1.08
N GLU A 312 1.17 -0.59 -2.04
CA GLU A 312 -0.02 0.24 -1.88
C GLU A 312 -1.34 -0.54 -1.85
N ARG A 313 -1.45 -1.70 -2.52
CA ARG A 313 -2.73 -2.41 -2.69
C ARG A 313 -3.01 -3.46 -1.62
N ILE A 314 -4.24 -3.40 -1.10
CA ILE A 314 -4.82 -4.38 -0.18
C ILE A 314 -5.78 -5.25 -0.98
N ILE A 315 -5.39 -6.50 -1.24
CA ILE A 315 -6.17 -7.40 -2.08
C ILE A 315 -7.04 -8.29 -1.20
N ARG A 316 -8.36 -8.19 -1.32
CA ARG A 316 -9.27 -9.11 -0.64
C ARG A 316 -9.30 -10.46 -1.34
N ARG A 317 -9.03 -11.54 -0.59
CA ARG A 317 -9.11 -12.93 -1.05
C ARG A 317 -9.94 -13.74 -0.07
N GLY A 318 -11.22 -13.90 -0.38
CA GLY A 318 -12.18 -14.52 0.53
C GLY A 318 -12.27 -13.76 1.85
N GLU A 319 -11.88 -14.44 2.93
CA GLU A 319 -11.87 -13.92 4.30
C GLU A 319 -10.55 -13.25 4.73
N GLU A 320 -9.54 -13.29 3.87
CA GLU A 320 -8.22 -12.70 4.14
C GLU A 320 -7.94 -11.48 3.24
N LEU A 321 -7.00 -10.67 3.69
CA LEU A 321 -6.39 -9.57 2.97
C LEU A 321 -4.94 -9.92 2.68
N TYR A 322 -4.56 -9.76 1.42
CA TYR A 322 -3.21 -9.99 0.93
C TYR A 322 -2.53 -8.63 0.75
N VAL A 323 -1.38 -8.46 1.40
CA VAL A 323 -0.52 -7.29 1.22
C VAL A 323 0.89 -7.76 0.94
N TYR A 324 1.39 -7.45 -0.25
CA TYR A 324 2.77 -7.75 -0.62
C TYR A 324 3.72 -6.73 -0.01
N TYR A 325 4.96 -7.14 0.24
CA TYR A 325 5.99 -6.25 0.77
C TYR A 325 7.37 -6.66 0.24
N CYS A 326 8.32 -5.73 0.24
CA CYS A 326 9.72 -6.07 0.05
C CYS A 326 10.49 -6.05 1.37
N GLY A 327 11.34 -7.06 1.52
CA GLY A 327 12.27 -7.22 2.63
C GLY A 327 13.69 -6.93 2.17
N VAL A 328 14.45 -6.23 3.02
CA VAL A 328 15.88 -6.00 2.80
C VAL A 328 16.69 -6.35 4.04
N HIS A 329 17.74 -7.16 3.85
CA HIS A 329 18.70 -7.49 4.90
C HIS A 329 19.62 -6.30 5.19
N GLY A 330 19.66 -5.87 6.45
CA GLY A 330 20.49 -4.76 6.94
C GLY A 330 19.87 -3.37 6.73
N PRO A 331 20.34 -2.35 7.48
CA PRO A 331 19.73 -1.02 7.53
C PRO A 331 19.75 -0.29 6.18
N HIS A 332 19.07 0.86 6.14
CA HIS A 332 19.13 1.76 4.99
C HIS A 332 20.54 2.33 4.87
N SER A 333 21.17 2.13 3.71
CA SER A 333 22.50 2.68 3.44
C SER A 333 22.41 4.19 3.22
N GLY A 334 23.25 4.95 3.91
CA GLY A 334 23.28 6.40 3.79
C GLY A 334 24.50 6.99 4.50
N PRO A 335 24.62 8.32 4.60
CA PRO A 335 25.77 8.97 5.24
C PRO A 335 26.06 8.47 6.66
N LYS A 336 25.01 8.09 7.41
CA LYS A 336 25.11 7.55 8.78
C LYS A 336 25.40 6.04 8.81
N PHE A 337 25.15 5.33 7.72
CA PHE A 337 25.37 3.89 7.55
C PHE A 337 26.11 3.64 6.23
N PRO A 338 27.38 4.09 6.12
CA PRO A 338 28.11 4.09 4.85
C PRO A 338 28.56 2.69 4.40
N GLN A 339 28.64 1.75 5.33
CA GLN A 339 29.03 0.37 5.10
C GLN A 339 27.93 -0.56 5.62
N VAL A 340 27.16 -1.14 4.68
CA VAL A 340 26.11 -2.10 4.99
C VAL A 340 26.37 -3.35 4.17
N GLU A 341 26.72 -4.43 4.85
CA GLU A 341 26.85 -5.75 4.23
C GLU A 341 25.46 -6.37 4.06
N ARG A 342 25.12 -6.80 2.84
CA ARG A 342 23.86 -7.49 2.55
C ARG A 342 24.13 -8.95 2.22
N LYS A 343 23.66 -9.86 3.09
CA LYS A 343 23.77 -11.31 2.89
C LYS A 343 22.69 -11.87 1.97
N HIS A 344 21.57 -11.16 1.86
CA HIS A 344 20.43 -11.52 1.03
C HIS A 344 20.13 -10.43 0.01
N PRO A 345 19.70 -10.78 -1.22
CA PRO A 345 19.15 -9.81 -2.14
C PRO A 345 17.81 -9.26 -1.62
N VAL A 346 17.36 -8.15 -2.21
CA VAL A 346 15.98 -7.68 -1.96
C VAL A 346 15.00 -8.67 -2.57
N GLN A 347 14.00 -9.06 -1.80
CA GLN A 347 13.00 -10.06 -2.18
C GLN A 347 11.60 -9.55 -1.82
N ILE A 348 10.58 -10.22 -2.37
CA ILE A 348 9.17 -9.90 -2.17
C ILE A 348 8.52 -11.02 -1.36
N GLY A 349 7.79 -10.65 -0.32
CA GLY A 349 6.94 -11.56 0.44
C GLY A 349 5.50 -11.09 0.45
N LEU A 350 4.65 -11.92 1.06
CA LEU A 350 3.25 -11.66 1.33
C LEU A 350 3.02 -11.67 2.84
N VAL A 351 2.20 -10.74 3.31
CA VAL A 351 1.54 -10.88 4.59
C VAL A 351 0.04 -10.99 4.42
N THR A 352 -0.58 -11.78 5.30
CA THR A 352 -2.02 -11.99 5.36
C THR A 352 -2.60 -11.43 6.64
N LEU A 353 -3.80 -10.84 6.55
CA LEU A 353 -4.63 -10.47 7.69
C LEU A 353 -6.03 -11.02 7.48
N ARG A 354 -6.78 -11.22 8.57
CA ARG A 354 -8.24 -11.33 8.45
C ARG A 354 -8.80 -10.07 7.76
N ARG A 355 -9.93 -10.21 7.07
CA ARG A 355 -10.73 -9.07 6.58
C ARG A 355 -10.89 -8.03 7.70
N ASP A 356 -10.65 -6.76 7.37
CA ASP A 356 -10.71 -5.60 8.26
C ASP A 356 -9.86 -5.71 9.54
N GLY A 357 -8.87 -6.61 9.55
CA GLY A 357 -8.12 -7.00 10.74
C GLY A 357 -7.11 -5.99 11.24
N PHE A 358 -6.87 -4.88 10.54
CA PHE A 358 -5.76 -3.95 10.83
C PHE A 358 -5.74 -3.44 12.27
N VAL A 359 -6.92 -3.07 12.79
CA VAL A 359 -7.10 -2.50 14.13
C VAL A 359 -8.39 -3.05 14.72
N SER A 360 -8.36 -3.41 16.00
CA SER A 360 -9.55 -3.78 16.78
C SER A 360 -9.77 -2.84 17.96
N LEU A 361 -11.00 -2.84 18.46
CA LEU A 361 -11.34 -2.37 19.80
C LEU A 361 -11.53 -3.60 20.70
N ASP A 362 -10.62 -3.77 21.66
CA ASP A 362 -10.54 -4.95 22.51
C ASP A 362 -11.24 -4.68 23.86
N ALA A 363 -12.18 -5.55 24.20
CA ALA A 363 -12.84 -5.61 25.51
C ALA A 363 -12.15 -6.65 26.40
N GLY A 364 -11.86 -6.26 27.64
CA GLY A 364 -11.32 -7.16 28.66
C GLY A 364 -12.41 -7.97 29.39
N PRO A 365 -12.15 -8.43 30.63
CA PRO A 365 -13.15 -9.14 31.42
C PRO A 365 -14.31 -8.24 31.88
N LEU A 366 -14.08 -6.93 31.95
CA LEU A 366 -15.13 -5.95 32.16
C LEU A 366 -15.74 -5.54 30.82
N GLU A 367 -17.05 -5.29 30.82
CA GLU A 367 -17.77 -4.83 29.64
C GLU A 367 -17.21 -3.48 29.14
N GLY A 368 -16.99 -3.41 27.84
CA GLY A 368 -16.71 -2.18 27.11
C GLY A 368 -17.77 -1.94 26.03
N SER A 369 -17.87 -0.71 25.57
CA SER A 369 -18.79 -0.39 24.47
C SER A 369 -18.28 0.71 23.55
N VAL A 370 -18.78 0.69 22.32
CA VAL A 370 -18.58 1.73 21.32
C VAL A 370 -19.91 2.14 20.73
N THR A 371 -20.16 3.45 20.67
CA THR A 371 -21.37 4.03 20.08
C THR A 371 -21.00 4.88 18.87
N THR A 372 -21.70 4.66 17.76
CA THR A 372 -21.55 5.47 16.55
C THR A 372 -22.17 6.85 16.72
N ARG A 373 -21.73 7.81 15.90
CA ARG A 373 -22.53 9.01 15.62
C ARG A 373 -23.85 8.61 14.96
N THR A 374 -24.83 9.50 15.01
CA THR A 374 -26.11 9.31 14.31
C THR A 374 -25.89 9.21 12.80
N PHE A 375 -26.57 8.26 12.17
CA PHE A 375 -26.60 8.09 10.72
C PHE A 375 -27.99 7.66 10.26
N LEU A 376 -28.27 7.80 8.96
CA LEU A 376 -29.51 7.28 8.38
C LEU A 376 -29.33 5.78 8.15
N LEU A 377 -30.23 4.98 8.72
CA LEU A 377 -30.21 3.52 8.57
C LEU A 377 -30.27 3.16 7.08
N PRO A 378 -29.26 2.48 6.50
CA PRO A 378 -29.32 2.06 5.12
C PRO A 378 -30.22 0.83 4.97
N GLU A 379 -30.56 0.50 3.73
CA GLU A 379 -31.16 -0.81 3.41
C GLU A 379 -30.17 -1.96 3.67
N GLY A 380 -30.71 -3.17 3.84
CA GLY A 380 -29.92 -4.39 4.03
C GLY A 380 -29.78 -4.82 5.49
N LYS A 381 -29.00 -5.86 5.70
CA LYS A 381 -28.71 -6.46 7.02
C LYS A 381 -27.45 -5.86 7.59
N LEU A 382 -27.38 -5.74 8.92
CA LEU A 382 -26.16 -5.37 9.61
C LEU A 382 -25.26 -6.60 9.71
N HIS A 383 -24.00 -6.43 9.32
CA HIS A 383 -22.95 -7.42 9.44
C HIS A 383 -21.88 -6.95 10.43
N LEU A 384 -21.32 -7.89 11.19
CA LEU A 384 -20.30 -7.65 12.20
C LEU A 384 -19.10 -8.57 11.99
N ASN A 385 -17.91 -7.99 12.05
CA ASN A 385 -16.65 -8.71 12.12
C ASN A 385 -16.05 -8.53 13.52
N ALA A 386 -16.08 -9.59 14.31
CA ALA A 386 -15.67 -9.61 15.70
C ALA A 386 -15.09 -10.97 16.08
N ASP A 387 -14.10 -10.96 16.97
CA ASP A 387 -13.62 -12.17 17.64
C ASP A 387 -14.11 -12.18 19.08
N ALA A 388 -15.11 -13.00 19.35
CA ALA A 388 -15.72 -13.22 20.66
C ALA A 388 -15.59 -14.69 21.08
N ALA A 389 -14.50 -15.38 20.68
CA ALA A 389 -14.29 -16.79 21.00
C ALA A 389 -14.24 -17.10 22.51
N GLU A 390 -13.86 -16.12 23.33
CA GLU A 390 -13.79 -16.23 24.79
C GLU A 390 -14.85 -15.39 25.51
N GLY A 391 -15.82 -14.84 24.77
CA GLY A 391 -16.66 -13.76 25.27
C GLY A 391 -17.97 -13.61 24.53
N GLU A 392 -18.47 -12.37 24.49
CA GLU A 392 -19.69 -12.05 23.77
C GLU A 392 -19.67 -10.62 23.22
N VAL A 393 -20.40 -10.42 22.13
CA VAL A 393 -20.74 -9.10 21.60
C VAL A 393 -22.25 -8.99 21.44
N ARG A 394 -22.82 -7.86 21.84
CA ARG A 394 -24.21 -7.50 21.58
C ARG A 394 -24.26 -6.19 20.83
N VAL A 395 -25.20 -6.08 19.90
CA VAL A 395 -25.45 -4.83 19.19
C VAL A 395 -26.78 -4.27 19.66
N VAL A 396 -26.78 -3.01 20.05
CA VAL A 396 -27.97 -2.26 20.43
C VAL A 396 -28.23 -1.20 19.37
N LEU A 397 -29.42 -1.22 18.79
CA LEU A 397 -29.92 -0.18 17.90
C LEU A 397 -30.58 0.90 18.75
N LEU A 398 -30.07 2.13 18.64
CA LEU A 398 -30.56 3.29 19.37
C LEU A 398 -31.20 4.30 18.39
N ASP A 399 -32.16 5.08 18.88
CA ASP A 399 -32.62 6.27 18.18
C ASP A 399 -31.59 7.42 18.26
N ALA A 400 -31.86 8.52 17.57
CA ALA A 400 -30.99 9.70 17.59
C ALA A 400 -30.81 10.33 18.98
N SER A 401 -31.74 10.12 19.91
CA SER A 401 -31.64 10.58 21.30
C SER A 401 -30.79 9.66 22.19
N GLY A 402 -30.46 8.46 21.70
CA GLY A 402 -29.74 7.42 22.44
C GLY A 402 -30.67 6.46 23.20
N LYS A 403 -31.98 6.50 22.97
CA LYS A 403 -32.92 5.52 23.53
C LYS A 403 -32.86 4.22 22.73
N GLU A 404 -32.85 3.09 23.43
CA GLU A 404 -32.88 1.78 22.80
C GLU A 404 -34.16 1.53 22.01
N ILE A 405 -33.99 1.11 20.75
CA ILE A 405 -35.05 0.63 19.86
C ILE A 405 -35.13 -0.90 19.94
N SER A 406 -33.98 -1.58 19.85
CA SER A 406 -33.87 -3.04 19.91
C SER A 406 -32.42 -3.45 20.19
N HIS A 407 -32.19 -4.73 20.49
CA HIS A 407 -30.85 -5.31 20.63
C HIS A 407 -30.78 -6.71 20.02
N SER A 408 -29.57 -7.12 19.64
CA SER A 408 -29.30 -8.47 19.16
C SER A 408 -29.18 -9.46 20.31
N ALA A 409 -29.34 -10.75 20.00
CA ALA A 409 -28.78 -11.80 20.85
C ALA A 409 -27.24 -11.63 21.00
N ALA A 410 -26.68 -12.27 22.02
CA ALA A 410 -25.23 -12.35 22.19
C ALA A 410 -24.61 -13.13 21.02
N LEU A 411 -23.58 -12.55 20.41
CA LEU A 411 -22.75 -13.16 19.39
C LEU A 411 -21.46 -13.67 20.05
N ASP A 412 -21.08 -14.90 19.75
CA ASP A 412 -19.86 -15.56 20.22
C ASP A 412 -19.03 -16.11 19.04
N GLY A 413 -17.82 -16.59 19.35
CA GLY A 413 -16.90 -17.17 18.35
C GLY A 413 -16.10 -16.12 17.56
N ASP A 414 -15.17 -16.61 16.71
CA ASP A 414 -14.47 -15.76 15.74
C ASP A 414 -15.30 -15.60 14.46
N GLN A 415 -16.03 -14.50 14.38
CA GLN A 415 -16.94 -14.19 13.27
C GLN A 415 -16.32 -13.14 12.35
N ARG A 416 -16.09 -13.49 11.09
CA ARG A 416 -15.64 -12.52 10.07
C ARG A 416 -16.80 -11.83 9.36
N ASP A 417 -18.00 -12.40 9.46
CA ASP A 417 -19.21 -11.94 8.81
C ASP A 417 -20.46 -12.47 9.54
N ALA A 418 -20.72 -11.95 10.74
CA ALA A 418 -21.93 -12.28 11.51
C ALA A 418 -23.09 -11.37 11.10
N VAL A 419 -24.18 -11.95 10.62
CA VAL A 419 -25.43 -11.24 10.39
C VAL A 419 -26.10 -10.95 11.73
N VAL A 420 -26.30 -9.66 12.03
CA VAL A 420 -26.92 -9.19 13.27
C VAL A 420 -28.43 -9.10 13.07
N ALA A 421 -29.18 -9.93 13.78
CA ALA A 421 -30.63 -9.90 13.78
C ALA A 421 -31.17 -9.11 14.98
N PHE A 422 -32.16 -8.26 14.73
CA PHE A 422 -32.91 -7.55 15.75
C PHE A 422 -34.33 -8.13 15.80
N PRO A 423 -34.70 -8.84 16.88
CA PRO A 423 -35.98 -9.55 16.96
C PRO A 423 -37.19 -8.60 16.96
N ASP A 424 -37.00 -7.37 17.45
CA ASP A 424 -38.10 -6.41 17.68
C ASP A 424 -38.01 -5.14 16.82
N ALA A 425 -37.04 -5.03 15.89
CA ALA A 425 -36.80 -3.79 15.15
C ALA A 425 -37.53 -3.73 13.80
N ALA A 426 -38.45 -2.76 13.68
CA ALA A 426 -38.98 -2.21 12.44
C ALA A 426 -38.50 -0.76 12.24
N ALA A 427 -37.19 -0.51 12.42
CA ALA A 427 -36.63 0.77 12.01
C ALA A 427 -36.52 0.77 10.49
N GLU A 428 -37.31 1.60 9.83
CA GLU A 428 -37.31 1.69 8.38
C GLU A 428 -35.99 2.32 7.87
N PRO A 429 -35.49 1.90 6.70
CA PRO A 429 -34.40 2.59 6.03
C PRO A 429 -34.66 4.11 5.93
N GLY A 430 -33.64 4.91 6.17
CA GLY A 430 -33.72 6.37 6.26
C GLY A 430 -34.02 6.90 7.67
N THR A 431 -34.32 6.04 8.64
CA THR A 431 -34.49 6.47 10.04
C THR A 431 -33.14 6.90 10.65
N PRO A 432 -33.05 8.06 11.32
CA PRO A 432 -31.85 8.46 12.07
C PRO A 432 -31.64 7.55 13.29
N VAL A 433 -30.55 6.78 13.29
CA VAL A 433 -30.21 5.78 14.32
C VAL A 433 -28.76 5.88 14.75
N ARG A 434 -28.41 5.20 15.84
CA ARG A 434 -27.04 4.94 16.28
C ARG A 434 -26.88 3.45 16.57
N LEU A 435 -25.67 2.93 16.41
CA LEU A 435 -25.32 1.58 16.85
C LEU A 435 -24.46 1.68 18.10
N LYS A 436 -24.81 0.93 19.14
CA LYS A 436 -23.94 0.69 20.30
C LYS A 436 -23.54 -0.78 20.31
N LEU A 437 -22.26 -1.05 20.14
CA LEU A 437 -21.70 -2.40 20.27
C LEU A 437 -21.17 -2.54 21.68
N VAL A 438 -21.63 -3.57 22.38
CA VAL A 438 -21.27 -3.91 23.76
C VAL A 438 -20.50 -5.21 23.72
N ALA A 439 -19.33 -5.25 24.33
CA ALA A 439 -18.40 -6.37 24.21
C ALA A 439 -17.76 -6.72 25.56
N ARG A 440 -17.52 -8.01 25.78
CA ARG A 440 -16.75 -8.55 26.91
C ARG A 440 -15.90 -9.70 26.41
N GLN A 441 -14.61 -9.70 26.75
CA GLN A 441 -13.62 -10.70 26.28
C GLN A 441 -13.69 -10.91 24.76
N ALA A 442 -13.75 -9.80 24.01
CA ALA A 442 -13.96 -9.81 22.58
C ALA A 442 -13.21 -8.67 21.88
N LYS A 443 -12.96 -8.83 20.58
CA LYS A 443 -12.35 -7.84 19.71
C LYS A 443 -13.34 -7.41 18.64
N LEU A 444 -13.60 -6.11 18.52
CA LEU A 444 -14.45 -5.53 17.47
C LEU A 444 -13.58 -5.00 16.34
N TYR A 445 -13.76 -5.50 15.12
CA TYR A 445 -12.97 -5.08 13.95
C TYR A 445 -13.73 -4.09 13.08
N SER A 446 -14.88 -4.51 12.54
CA SER A 446 -15.66 -3.70 11.61
C SER A 446 -17.14 -4.06 11.65
N TYR A 447 -17.97 -3.19 11.08
CA TYR A 447 -19.37 -3.44 10.79
C TYR A 447 -19.71 -2.80 9.45
N TRP A 448 -20.68 -3.36 8.73
CA TRP A 448 -21.21 -2.80 7.48
C TRP A 448 -22.65 -3.24 7.26
N PHE A 449 -23.32 -2.62 6.30
CA PHE A 449 -24.64 -3.05 5.84
C PHE A 449 -24.52 -3.62 4.43
N ALA A 450 -25.16 -4.76 4.17
CA ALA A 450 -25.20 -5.40 2.86
C ALA A 450 -26.56 -6.07 2.63
N ALA A 451 -26.91 -6.30 1.36
CA ALA A 451 -28.20 -6.85 0.95
C ALA A 451 -28.39 -8.32 1.38
#